data_AF-A0A5E6ZQK2-F1
#
_entry.id   AF-A0A5E6ZQK2-F1
#
_cell.length_a   1.000
_cell.length_b   1.000
_cell.length_c   1.000
_cell.angle_alpha   90.00
_cell.angle_beta   90.00
_cell.angle_gamma   90.00
#
_symmetry.space_group_name_H-M   'P 1'
#
loop_
_entity.id
_entity.type
_entity.pdbx_description
1 polymer ?
#
loop_
_entity_poly.entity_id
_entity_poly.type
_entity_poly.pdbx_seq_one_letter_code
_entity_poly.pdbx_strand_id
1 'polypeptide(L)' 'MGLRIRNGCSFHGLALNVDMDLEPFRRINPCGYAGLAMTQLRDHAGPIEFAEVGARLRSQLVKHLDYAEQTTLTGGID' A
#
# COMPACT_ATOMS: atom_id res chain seq x y z
N MET A 1 1.07 -3.03 6.38
CA MET A 1 -0.20 -2.33 6.64
C MET A 1 -0.11 -1.73 8.03
N GLY A 2 -0.47 -0.46 8.18
CA GLY A 2 -0.56 0.20 9.46
C GLY A 2 -1.83 1.01 9.45
N LEU A 3 -2.81 0.63 10.26
CA LEU A 3 -4.09 1.32 10.35
C LEU A 3 -4.31 1.75 11.79
N ARG A 4 -4.90 2.92 11.96
CA ARG A 4 -5.36 3.42 13.26
C ARG A 4 -6.80 3.88 13.12
N ILE A 5 -7.66 3.49 14.07
CA ILE A 5 -9.05 3.96 14.11
C ILE A 5 -9.19 5.04 15.19
N ARG A 6 -9.79 6.18 14.83
CA ARG A 6 -10.19 7.23 15.78
C ARG A 6 -11.51 7.84 15.31
N ASN A 7 -12.48 7.97 16.22
CA ASN A 7 -13.81 8.53 15.93
C ASN A 7 -14.51 7.85 14.74
N GLY A 8 -14.36 6.53 14.60
CA GLY A 8 -14.96 5.77 13.49
C GLY A 8 -14.22 5.88 12.15
N CYS A 9 -13.14 6.66 12.06
CA CYS A 9 -12.36 6.83 10.84
C CYS A 9 -11.00 6.12 10.93
N SER A 10 -10.55 5.52 9.82
CA SER A 10 -9.22 4.93 9.68
C SER A 10 -8.20 5.94 9.17
N PHE A 11 -6.99 5.91 9.72
CA PHE A 11 -5.84 6.74 9.31
C PHE A 11 -4.62 5.86 8.98
N HIS A 12 -3.63 6.46 8.32
CA HIS A 12 -2.47 5.81 7.70
C HIS A 12 -2.83 5.04 6.43
N GLY A 13 -2.72 3.70 6.42
CA GLY A 13 -3.07 2.90 5.25
C GLY A 13 -2.14 1.70 5.04
N LEU A 14 -1.73 1.53 3.78
CA LEU A 14 -0.80 0.49 3.36
C LEU A 14 0.26 1.07 2.45
N ALA A 15 1.42 0.42 2.44
CA ALA A 15 2.48 0.66 1.47
C ALA A 15 2.69 -0.65 0.70
N LEU A 16 2.63 -0.56 -0.63
CA LEU A 16 2.85 -1.68 -1.55
C LEU A 16 4.13 -1.39 -2.32
N ASN A 17 5.14 -2.25 -2.17
CA ASN A 17 6.39 -2.13 -2.90
C ASN A 17 6.16 -2.48 -4.37
N VAL A 18 6.32 -1.52 -5.28
CA VAL A 18 6.06 -1.70 -6.72
C VAL A 18 7.36 -2.00 -7.46
N ASP A 19 8.22 -0.99 -7.55
CA ASP A 19 9.50 -1.01 -8.26
C ASP A 19 10.38 0.05 -7.60
N MET A 20 11.06 -0.33 -6.51
CA MET A 20 11.81 0.59 -5.65
C MET A 20 13.07 -0.05 -5.08
N ASP A 21 13.96 0.76 -4.50
CA ASP A 21 15.09 0.25 -3.74
C ASP A 21 14.63 -0.38 -2.41
N LEU A 22 14.89 -1.67 -2.22
CA LEU A 22 14.57 -2.43 -1.01
C LEU A 22 15.69 -2.41 0.03
N GLU A 23 16.87 -1.88 -0.29
CA GLU A 23 18.02 -1.82 0.64
C GLU A 23 17.69 -1.15 2.00
N PRO A 24 16.86 -0.09 2.08
CA PRO A 24 16.50 0.52 3.36
C PRO A 24 15.83 -0.45 4.35
N PHE A 25 15.13 -1.48 3.88
CA PHE A 25 14.52 -2.48 4.76
C PHE A 25 15.56 -3.34 5.50
N ARG A 26 16.80 -3.42 5.01
CA ARG A 26 17.89 -4.16 5.66
C ARG A 26 18.44 -3.48 6.90
N ARG A 27 18.16 -2.19 7.08
CA ARG A 27 18.62 -1.38 8.22
C ARG A 27 17.61 -1.31 9.36
N ILE A 28 16.46 -1.96 9.22
CA ILE A 28 15.38 -1.98 10.23
C ILE A 28 14.97 -3.42 10.52
N ASN A 29 14.18 -3.63 11.58
CA ASN A 29 13.46 -4.89 11.81
C ASN A 29 12.05 -4.76 11.23
N PRO A 30 11.82 -5.11 9.95
CA PRO A 30 10.51 -4.95 9.34
C PRO A 30 9.49 -5.81 10.09
N CYS A 31 8.36 -5.19 10.46
CA CYS A 31 7.25 -5.87 11.15
C CYS A 31 7.64 -6.61 12.45
N GLY A 32 8.78 -6.28 13.08
CA GLY A 32 9.27 -6.95 14.28
C GLY A 32 9.93 -8.33 14.04
N TYR A 33 10.09 -8.74 12.79
CA TYR A 33 10.68 -10.03 12.42
C TYR A 33 12.08 -9.82 11.84
N ALA A 34 13.09 -10.11 12.67
CA ALA A 34 14.49 -10.04 12.24
C ALA A 34 14.75 -11.04 11.11
N GLY A 35 15.36 -10.58 10.01
CA GLY A 35 15.73 -11.41 8.88
C GLY A 35 14.61 -11.67 7.86
N LEU A 36 13.42 -11.09 8.02
CA LEU A 36 12.36 -11.19 7.00
C LEU A 36 12.79 -10.42 5.73
N ALA A 37 12.98 -11.15 4.63
CA ALA A 37 13.28 -10.56 3.34
C ALA A 37 12.04 -9.88 2.75
N MET A 38 12.16 -8.59 2.42
CA MET A 38 11.12 -7.86 1.71
C MET A 38 11.13 -8.18 0.22
N THR A 39 9.99 -8.00 -0.44
CA THR A 39 9.82 -8.19 -1.88
C THR A 39 8.99 -7.07 -2.48
N GLN A 40 8.87 -7.06 -3.81
CA GLN A 40 8.16 -6.04 -4.59
C GLN A 40 7.48 -6.66 -5.81
N LEU A 41 6.50 -5.95 -6.38
CA LEU A 41 5.74 -6.42 -7.53
C LEU A 41 6.61 -6.71 -8.76
N ARG A 42 7.60 -5.86 -9.06
CA ARG A 42 8.48 -6.04 -10.21
C ARG A 42 9.13 -7.43 -10.24
N ASP A 43 9.50 -7.98 -9.08
CA ASP A 43 10.17 -9.27 -8.97
C ASP A 43 9.25 -10.45 -9.34
N HIS A 44 7.93 -10.29 -9.20
CA HIS A 44 6.94 -11.36 -9.40
C HIS A 44 6.10 -11.20 -10.67
N ALA A 45 5.82 -9.96 -11.08
CA ALA A 45 4.93 -9.63 -12.19
C ALA A 45 5.67 -9.07 -13.42
N GLY A 46 6.98 -8.83 -13.31
CA GLY A 46 7.77 -8.15 -14.34
C GLY A 46 7.57 -6.62 -14.32
N PRO A 47 8.03 -5.91 -15.37
CA PRO A 47 7.86 -4.46 -15.48
C PRO A 47 6.38 -4.06 -15.41
N ILE A 48 6.05 -3.15 -14.49
CA ILE A 48 4.69 -2.65 -14.28
C ILE A 48 4.71 -1.15 -13.95
N GLU A 49 3.78 -0.41 -14.55
CA GLU A 49 3.68 1.03 -14.33
C GLU A 49 3.02 1.34 -12.98
N PHE A 50 3.58 2.30 -12.25
CA PHE A 50 3.04 2.69 -10.94
C PHE A 50 1.57 3.14 -11.01
N ALA A 51 1.21 3.88 -12.06
CA ALA A 51 -0.16 4.33 -12.29
C ALA A 51 -1.14 3.14 -12.49
N GLU A 52 -0.69 2.09 -13.17
CA GLU A 52 -1.48 0.87 -13.36
C GLU A 52 -1.70 0.15 -12.03
N VAL A 53 -0.66 0.00 -11.21
CA VAL A 53 -0.78 -0.61 -9.88
C VAL A 53 -1.78 0.17 -9.03
N GLY A 54 -1.70 1.50 -9.02
CA GLY A 54 -2.63 2.35 -8.27
C GLY A 54 -4.09 2.15 -8.72
N ALA A 55 -4.34 2.06 -10.02
CA ALA A 55 -5.68 1.81 -10.56
C ALA A 55 -6.22 0.42 -10.16
N ARG A 56 -5.39 -0.63 -10.29
CA ARG A 56 -5.77 -2.00 -9.94
C ARG A 56 -6.00 -2.15 -8.43
N LEU A 57 -5.11 -1.62 -7.60
CA LEU A 57 -5.24 -1.65 -6.14
C LEU A 57 -6.54 -0.97 -5.69
N ARG A 58 -6.84 0.21 -6.24
CA ARG A 58 -8.08 0.93 -5.96
C ARG A 58 -9.31 0.08 -6.30
N SER A 59 -9.33 -0.55 -7.48
CA SER A 59 -10.42 -1.46 -7.88
C SER A 59 -10.60 -2.63 -6.90
N GLN A 60 -9.50 -3.24 -6.44
CA GLN A 60 -9.56 -4.32 -5.44
C GLN A 60 -10.11 -3.81 -4.09
N LEU A 61 -9.69 -2.65 -3.62
CA LEU A 61 -10.16 -2.09 -2.36
C LEU A 61 -11.67 -1.79 -2.39
N VAL A 62 -12.16 -1.12 -3.43
CA VAL A 62 -13.60 -0.83 -3.60
C VAL A 62 -14.42 -2.13 -3.57
N LYS A 63 -13.98 -3.12 -4.35
CA LYS A 63 -14.64 -4.42 -4.45
C LYS A 63 -14.68 -5.15 -3.11
N HIS A 64 -13.55 -5.21 -2.40
CA HIS A 64 -13.42 -6.04 -1.20
C HIS A 64 -13.87 -5.36 0.09
N LEU A 65 -13.96 -4.03 0.10
CA LEU A 65 -14.52 -3.27 1.21
C LEU A 65 -16.01 -2.93 1.01
N ASP A 66 -16.61 -3.42 -0.08
CA ASP A 66 -18.03 -3.29 -0.39
C ASP A 66 -18.52 -1.83 -0.46
N TYR A 67 -17.68 -0.96 -1.03
CA TYR A 67 -18.06 0.43 -1.28
C TYR A 67 -18.72 0.57 -2.66
N ALA A 68 -19.90 1.20 -2.70
CA ALA A 68 -20.61 1.48 -3.95
C ALA A 68 -19.95 2.62 -4.75
N GLU A 69 -19.33 3.57 -4.05
CA GLU A 69 -18.73 4.77 -4.64
C GLU A 69 -17.37 5.07 -3.97
N GLN A 70 -16.52 5.78 -4.70
CA GLN A 70 -15.25 6.28 -4.18
C GLN A 70 -14.98 7.68 -4.71
N THR A 71 -14.31 8.49 -3.91
CA THR A 71 -13.89 9.85 -4.28
C THR A 71 -12.41 9.99 -4.01
N THR A 72 -11.65 10.44 -5.00
CA THR A 72 -10.27 10.87 -4.79
C THR A 72 -10.29 12.33 -4.34
N LEU A 73 -9.88 12.57 -3.09
CA LEU A 73 -9.73 13.92 -2.57
C LEU A 73 -8.45 14.54 -3.16
N THR A 74 -8.60 15.60 -3.95
CA THR A 74 -7.48 16.41 -4.44
C THR A 74 -7.22 17.55 -3.45
N GLY A 75 -6.60 17.23 -2.30
CA GLY A 75 -6.34 18.18 -1.21
C GLY A 75 -5.95 17.48 0.10
N GLY A 76 -5.54 18.26 1.10
CA GLY A 76 -5.41 17.76 2.48
C GLY A 76 -6.78 17.34 3.02
N ILE A 77 -6.79 16.37 3.95
CA ILE A 77 -7.98 16.03 4.73
C ILE A 77 -8.03 17.05 5.87
N ASP A 78 -8.92 18.04 5.81
CA ASP A 78 -9.20 18.93 6.94
C ASP A 78 -9.83 18.16 8.11
#